data_AF-A0A0G1BB86-F1
#
_entry.id   AF-A0A0G1BB86-F1
#
_cell.length_a   1.000
_cell.length_b   1.000
_cell.length_c   1.000
_cell.angle_alpha   90.00
_cell.angle_beta   90.00
_cell.angle_gamma   90.00
#
_symmetry.space_group_name_H-M   'P 1'
#
loop_
_entity.id
_entity.type
_entity.pdbx_description
1 polymer ?
#
loop_
_entity_poly.entity_id
_entity_poly.type
_entity_poly.pdbx_seq_one_letter_code
_entity_poly.pdbx_strand_id
1 'polypeptide(L)'
;MHFTEVAKAITKNLSRPAHAQTVHNELIKDNRFVLVGRGLYALAGWGYKPGLVRDIIKDVLKENGALGKEEVIKKVLKERYVKENTILINLNNRALFQKNPNGTYLAI
;
A
#
# COMPACT_ATOMS: atom_id res chain seq x y z
N MET A 1 -7.20 -9.65 4.16
CA MET A 1 -8.43 -9.57 4.98
C MET A 1 -8.36 -8.33 5.86
N HIS A 2 -9.48 -7.66 6.13
CA HIS A 2 -9.46 -6.50 7.03
C HIS A 2 -9.33 -6.96 8.49
N PHE A 3 -8.59 -6.25 9.34
CA PHE A 3 -8.34 -6.69 10.74
C PHE A 3 -9.61 -6.87 11.56
N THR A 4 -10.68 -6.13 11.26
CA THR A 4 -12.00 -6.32 11.90
C THR A 4 -12.66 -7.64 11.48
N GLU A 5 -12.45 -8.08 10.24
CA GLU A 5 -12.92 -9.38 9.76
C GLU A 5 -12.09 -10.50 10.39
N VAL A 6 -10.77 -10.31 10.55
CA VAL A 6 -9.90 -11.21 11.31
C VAL A 6 -10.41 -11.37 12.73
N ALA A 7 -10.70 -10.27 13.43
CA ALA A 7 -11.24 -10.32 14.79
C ALA A 7 -12.59 -11.05 14.87
N LYS A 8 -13.50 -10.81 13.91
CA LYS A 8 -14.77 -11.55 13.80
C LYS A 8 -14.54 -13.04 13.58
N ALA A 9 -13.61 -13.41 12.70
CA ALA A 9 -13.28 -14.80 12.42
C ALA A 9 -12.67 -15.50 13.64
N ILE A 10 -11.74 -14.85 14.36
CA ILE A 10 -11.18 -15.38 15.61
C ILE A 10 -12.29 -15.60 16.64
N THR A 11 -13.16 -14.61 16.83
CA THR A 11 -14.27 -14.71 17.79
C THR A 11 -15.19 -15.88 17.47
N LYS A 12 -15.50 -16.07 16.19
CA LYS A 12 -16.33 -17.18 15.70
C LYS A 12 -15.68 -18.55 15.92
N ASN A 13 -14.37 -18.68 15.69
CA ASN A 13 -13.69 -19.97 15.75
C ASN A 13 -13.25 -20.37 17.18
N LEU A 14 -12.93 -19.39 18.03
CA LEU A 14 -12.43 -19.64 19.40
C LEU A 14 -13.50 -19.44 20.47
N SER A 15 -14.72 -19.02 20.10
CA SER A 15 -15.81 -18.70 21.03
C SER A 15 -15.41 -17.75 22.16
N ARG A 16 -14.41 -16.89 21.92
CA ARG A 16 -13.90 -15.87 22.84
C ARG A 16 -13.79 -14.54 22.11
N PRO A 17 -14.18 -13.41 22.74
CA PRO A 17 -14.15 -12.11 22.09
C PRO A 17 -12.71 -11.72 21.71
N ALA A 18 -12.50 -11.40 20.43
CA ALA A 18 -11.27 -10.80 19.95
C ALA A 18 -11.47 -9.30 19.68
N HIS A 19 -10.70 -8.46 20.35
CA HIS A 19 -10.76 -7.01 20.14
C HIS A 19 -10.04 -6.62 18.86
N ALA A 20 -10.75 -5.92 17.97
CA ALA A 20 -10.20 -5.54 16.66
C ALA A 20 -8.92 -4.70 16.79
N GLN A 21 -8.85 -3.78 17.75
CA GLN A 21 -7.65 -2.96 17.96
C GLN A 21 -6.44 -3.80 18.39
N THR A 22 -6.64 -4.79 19.26
CA THR A 22 -5.60 -5.73 19.67
C THR A 22 -5.14 -6.57 18.48
N VAL A 23 -6.08 -7.11 17.69
CA VAL A 23 -5.75 -7.87 16.47
C VAL A 23 -4.95 -7.03 15.49
N HIS A 24 -5.32 -5.76 15.28
CA HIS A 24 -4.57 -4.82 14.46
C HIS A 24 -3.12 -4.66 14.94
N ASN A 25 -2.93 -4.40 16.23
CA ASN A 25 -1.61 -4.20 16.81
C ASN A 25 -0.74 -5.46 16.72
N GLU A 26 -1.31 -6.64 16.98
CA GLU A 26 -0.58 -7.91 16.87
C GLU A 26 -0.23 -8.25 15.41
N LEU A 27 -1.10 -7.94 14.45
CA LEU A 27 -0.78 -8.07 13.02
C LEU A 27 0.32 -7.10 12.54
N ILE A 28 0.51 -5.94 13.20
CA ILE A 28 1.61 -5.02 12.90
C ILE A 28 2.94 -5.55 13.43
N LYS A 29 2.93 -6.18 14.61
CA LYS A 29 4.15 -6.68 15.27
C LYS A 29 4.70 -7.95 14.64
N ASP A 30 3.84 -8.73 13.99
CA ASP A 30 4.21 -10.00 13.39
C ASP A 30 4.70 -9.81 11.94
N ASN A 31 5.99 -10.05 11.72
CA ASN A 31 6.67 -9.91 10.42
C ASN A 31 6.10 -10.82 9.31
N ARG A 32 5.27 -11.81 9.64
CA ARG A 32 4.58 -12.63 8.64
C ARG A 32 3.46 -11.88 7.95
N PHE A 33 3.00 -10.76 8.51
CA PHE A 33 1.92 -9.95 7.96
C PHE A 33 2.43 -8.58 7.50
N VAL A 34 1.81 -8.07 6.43
CA VAL A 34 2.11 -6.76 5.86
C VAL A 34 0.80 -5.98 5.74
N LEU A 35 0.81 -4.72 6.20
CA LEU A 35 -0.29 -3.79 5.99
C LEU A 35 -0.28 -3.32 4.52
N VAL A 36 -1.21 -3.83 3.73
CA VAL A 36 -1.29 -3.56 2.28
C VAL A 36 -2.27 -2.45 1.92
N GLY A 37 -3.15 -2.07 2.85
CA GLY A 37 -4.10 -0.97 2.72
C GLY A 37 -4.68 -0.60 4.08
N ARG A 38 -5.56 0.41 4.15
CA ARG A 38 -6.19 0.84 5.42
C ARG A 38 -6.89 -0.33 6.10
N GLY A 39 -6.25 -0.87 7.14
CA GLY A 39 -6.70 -2.04 7.91
C GLY A 39 -6.63 -3.39 7.18
N LEU A 40 -6.06 -3.45 5.97
CA LEU A 40 -5.96 -4.68 5.19
C LEU A 40 -4.58 -5.32 5.38
N TYR A 41 -4.59 -6.61 5.73
CA TYR A 41 -3.38 -7.40 5.92
C TYR A 41 -3.30 -8.55 4.91
N ALA A 42 -2.07 -8.84 4.48
CA ALA A 42 -1.68 -9.97 3.65
C ALA A 42 -0.44 -10.65 4.25
N LEU A 43 -0.16 -11.89 3.83
CA LEU A 43 1.06 -12.59 4.21
C LEU A 43 2.27 -12.01 3.46
N ALA A 44 3.39 -11.84 4.16
CA ALA A 44 4.65 -11.39 3.58
C ALA A 44 5.13 -12.33 2.45
N GLY A 45 4.89 -13.64 2.61
CA GLY A 45 5.25 -14.67 1.62
C GLY A 45 4.47 -14.64 0.30
N TRP A 46 3.44 -13.80 0.18
CA TRP A 46 2.67 -13.66 -1.07
C TRP A 46 3.30 -12.69 -2.07
N GLY A 47 4.54 -12.24 -1.82
CA GLY A 47 5.25 -11.31 -2.71
C GLY A 47 4.84 -9.85 -2.55
N TYR A 48 3.98 -9.53 -1.57
CA TYR A 48 3.71 -8.13 -1.21
C TYR A 48 4.94 -7.52 -0.57
N LYS A 49 5.65 -6.65 -1.31
CA LYS A 49 6.77 -5.90 -0.77
C LYS A 49 6.28 -5.00 0.38
N PRO A 50 6.85 -5.09 1.58
CA PRO A 50 6.68 -4.04 2.59
C PRO A 50 7.25 -2.75 2.01
N GLY A 51 6.49 -1.66 2.11
CA GLY A 51 6.84 -0.41 1.47
C GLY A 51 5.63 0.49 1.32
N LEU A 52 5.89 1.78 1.23
CA LEU A 52 4.86 2.79 1.06
C LEU A 52 4.54 2.93 -0.43
N VAL A 53 3.34 3.37 -0.76
CA VAL A 53 2.93 3.60 -2.16
C VAL A 53 3.91 4.53 -2.87
N ARG A 54 4.52 5.48 -2.14
CA ARG A 54 5.59 6.35 -2.63
C ARG A 54 6.83 5.60 -3.12
N ASP A 55 7.20 4.48 -2.50
CA ASP A 55 8.40 3.73 -2.87
C ASP A 55 8.18 3.04 -4.21
N ILE A 56 6.98 2.48 -4.42
CA ILE A 56 6.56 1.89 -5.70
C ILE A 56 6.47 2.95 -6.79
N ILE A 57 5.88 4.11 -6.50
CA ILE A 57 5.87 5.23 -7.46
C ILE A 57 7.32 5.62 -7.83
N LYS A 58 8.24 5.63 -6.86
CA LYS A 58 9.64 5.97 -7.08
C LYS A 58 10.33 4.95 -7.99
N ASP A 59 10.12 3.66 -7.75
CA ASP A 59 10.67 2.58 -8.58
C ASP A 59 10.13 2.66 -10.02
N VAL A 60 8.80 2.80 -10.17
CA VAL A 60 8.14 2.99 -11.47
C VAL A 60 8.74 4.16 -12.25
N LEU A 61 8.95 5.31 -11.62
CA LEU A 61 9.52 6.50 -12.26
C LEU A 61 11.02 6.36 -12.54
N LYS A 62 11.78 5.65 -11.70
CA LYS A 62 13.20 5.37 -11.95
C LYS A 62 13.41 4.42 -13.13
N GLU A 63 12.58 3.40 -13.25
CA GLU A 63 12.69 2.40 -14.32
C GLU A 63 12.21 2.93 -15.68
N ASN A 64 11.22 3.82 -15.70
CA ASN A 64 10.55 4.27 -16.92
C ASN A 64 10.88 5.73 -17.30
N GLY A 65 11.57 6.47 -16.44
CA GLY A 65 11.81 7.89 -16.61
C GLY A 65 10.55 8.74 -16.36
N ALA A 66 10.50 9.91 -16.98
CA ALA A 66 9.41 10.86 -16.75
C ALA A 66 8.07 10.35 -17.30
N LEU A 67 7.06 10.18 -16.45
CA LEU A 67 5.76 9.63 -16.85
C LEU A 67 4.60 10.58 -16.57
N GLY A 68 3.59 10.55 -17.44
CA GLY A 68 2.31 11.23 -17.19
C GLY A 68 1.56 10.60 -16.02
N LYS A 69 0.67 11.40 -15.40
CA LYS A 69 -0.14 10.99 -14.22
C LYS A 69 -0.85 9.65 -14.43
N GLU A 70 -1.52 9.47 -15.56
CA GLU A 70 -2.29 8.26 -15.88
C GLU A 70 -1.40 7.03 -16.06
N GLU A 71 -0.23 7.19 -16.69
CA GLU A 71 0.74 6.11 -16.86
C GLU A 71 1.34 5.66 -15.52
N VAL A 72 1.64 6.60 -14.62
CA VAL A 72 2.07 6.26 -13.25
C VAL A 72 1.00 5.45 -12.53
N ILE A 73 -0.27 5.88 -12.56
CA ILE A 73 -1.38 5.14 -11.93
C ILE A 73 -1.46 3.73 -12.50
N LYS A 74 -1.49 3.61 -13.83
CA LYS A 74 -1.62 2.32 -14.52
C LYS A 74 -0.50 1.35 -14.18
N LYS A 75 0.76 1.83 -14.10
CA LYS A 75 1.92 0.99 -13.75
C LYS A 75 1.90 0.60 -12.27
N VAL A 76 1.62 1.53 -11.36
CA VAL A 76 1.55 1.24 -9.92
C VAL A 76 0.43 0.25 -9.59
N LEU A 77 -0.73 0.36 -10.25
CA LEU A 77 -1.84 -0.59 -10.08
C LEU A 77 -1.51 -2.00 -10.61
N LYS A 78 -0.61 -2.12 -11.59
CA LYS A 78 -0.11 -3.43 -12.05
C LYS A 78 0.81 -4.08 -11.01
N GLU A 79 1.56 -3.28 -10.28
CA GLU A 79 2.51 -3.79 -9.27
C GLU A 79 1.88 -4.02 -7.90
N ARG A 80 0.85 -3.24 -7.54
CA ARG A 80 0.19 -3.38 -6.24
C ARG A 80 -1.29 -3.02 -6.27
N TYR A 81 -2.06 -3.81 -5.54
CA TYR A 81 -3.46 -3.51 -5.26
C TYR A 81 -3.58 -2.33 -4.28
N VAL A 82 -3.77 -1.13 -4.82
CA VAL A 82 -4.00 0.12 -4.07
C VAL A 82 -5.11 0.93 -4.72
N LYS A 83 -5.70 1.88 -3.99
CA LYS A 83 -6.67 2.81 -4.59
C LYS A 83 -5.95 3.91 -5.36
N GLU A 84 -6.49 4.31 -6.51
CA GLU A 84 -5.96 5.41 -7.33
C GLU A 84 -5.72 6.69 -6.54
N ASN A 85 -6.68 7.10 -5.69
CA ASN A 85 -6.53 8.28 -4.84
C ASN A 85 -5.31 8.20 -3.91
N THR A 86 -4.91 6.99 -3.48
CA THR A 86 -3.70 6.83 -2.65
C THR A 86 -2.45 7.10 -3.47
N ILE A 87 -2.43 6.69 -4.74
CA ILE A 87 -1.33 6.98 -5.67
C ILE A 87 -1.26 8.50 -5.90
N LEU A 88 -2.40 9.13 -6.21
CA LEU A 88 -2.48 10.57 -6.47
C LEU A 88 -2.00 11.42 -5.28
N ILE A 89 -2.43 11.08 -4.06
CA ILE A 89 -1.99 11.79 -2.85
C ILE A 89 -0.49 11.65 -2.64
N ASN A 90 0.09 10.47 -2.87
CA ASN A 90 1.53 10.27 -2.74
C ASN A 90 2.32 11.00 -3.84
N LEU A 91 1.81 10.99 -5.08
CA LEU A 91 2.45 11.65 -6.24
C LEU A 91 2.54 13.18 -6.08
N ASN A 92 1.66 13.79 -5.27
CA ASN A 92 1.71 15.20 -4.92
C ASN A 92 2.82 15.56 -3.92
N ASN A 93 3.52 14.57 -3.36
CA ASN A 93 4.61 14.83 -2.43
C ASN A 93 5.83 15.40 -3.16
N ARG A 94 5.96 16.73 -3.14
CA ARG A 94 7.04 17.48 -3.81
C ARG A 94 8.44 17.19 -3.27
N ALA A 95 8.56 16.58 -2.09
CA ALA A 95 9.86 16.16 -1.55
C ALA A 95 10.38 14.88 -2.20
N LEU A 96 9.51 14.12 -2.88
CA LEU A 96 9.84 12.83 -3.49
C LEU A 96 9.64 12.83 -5.01
N PHE A 97 8.74 13.65 -5.52
CA PHE A 97 8.37 13.69 -6.93
C PHE A 97 8.38 15.11 -7.46
N GLN A 98 9.11 15.30 -8.56
CA GLN A 98 9.11 16.55 -9.30
C GLN A 98 8.09 16.47 -10.43
N LYS A 99 7.21 17.46 -10.54
CA LYS A 99 6.30 17.61 -11.66
C LYS A 99 6.89 18.57 -12.69
N ASN A 100 7.10 18.09 -13.91
CA ASN A 100 7.60 18.87 -15.02
C ASN A 100 6.51 19.77 -15.62
N PRO A 101 6.89 20.86 -16.32
CA PRO A 101 5.93 21.74 -17.01
C PRO A 101 5.03 21.02 -18.02
N ASN A 102 5.55 19.95 -18.66
CA ASN A 102 4.80 19.12 -19.60
C ASN A 102 3.81 18.14 -18.91
N GLY A 103 3.63 18.21 -17.60
CA GLY A 103 2.69 17.38 -16.84
C GLY A 103 3.19 15.98 -16.48
N THR A 104 4.45 15.66 -16.78
CA THR A 104 5.10 14.41 -16.37
C THR A 104 5.72 14.51 -14.98
N TYR A 105 5.94 13.37 -14.34
CA TYR A 105 6.54 13.25 -13.02
C TYR A 105 7.88 12.53 -13.10
N LEU A 106 8.84 12.94 -12.27
CA LEU A 106 10.14 12.29 -12.05
C LEU A 106 10.33 11.99 -10.57
N ALA A 107 11.02 10.89 -10.28
CA ALA A 107 11.50 10.60 -8.94
C ALA A 107 12.70 11.50 -8.60
N ILE A 108 12.69 12.07 -7.39
CA ILE A 108 13.82 12.79 -6.79
C ILE A 108 14.71 11.81 -6.02
#